data_AF-A0A7C1TJG6-F1
#
_entry.id   AF-A0A7C1TJG6-F1
#
_cell.length_a   1.000
_cell.length_b   1.000
_cell.length_c   1.000
_cell.angle_alpha   90.00
_cell.angle_beta   90.00
_cell.angle_gamma   90.00
#
_symmetry.space_group_name_H-M   'P 1'
#
loop_
_entity.id
_entity.type
_entity.pdbx_description
1 polymer ?
#
loop_
_entity_poly.entity_id
_entity_poly.type
_entity_poly.pdbx_seq_one_letter_code
_entity_poly.pdbx_strand_id
1 'polypeptide(L)'
;MPESPAAYTQRSVTLARAVIDGMARLIEGQRQLADEFGLSLGRVFPRSVDLLEGRSPEDALTELFRSGSARVDELQAIFEDMIVHQLALVGALDDIALAAMHHLSPEQLKEDYPDRRMNDARAWRFYKERLRDLVENDNLRFQDVVGAGFVKGYLHAREKRKLKK
;
A
#
# COMPACT_ATOMS: atom_id res chain seq x y z
N MET A 1 -42.90 -14.62 17.48
CA MET A 1 -42.62 -13.64 18.56
C MET A 1 -41.61 -12.64 18.01
N PRO A 2 -41.94 -11.35 17.85
CA PRO A 2 -40.94 -10.35 17.47
C PRO A 2 -39.89 -10.20 18.59
N GLU A 3 -38.63 -9.94 18.23
CA GLU A 3 -37.55 -9.66 19.19
C GLU A 3 -37.88 -8.43 20.05
N SER A 4 -37.45 -8.45 21.32
CA SER A 4 -37.52 -7.27 22.18
C SER A 4 -36.63 -6.15 21.61
N PRO A 5 -37.09 -4.88 21.59
CA PRO A 5 -36.29 -3.75 21.12
C PRO A 5 -34.90 -3.66 21.76
N ALA A 6 -34.77 -4.03 23.04
CA ALA A 6 -33.49 -4.04 23.75
C ALA A 6 -32.52 -5.10 23.21
N ALA A 7 -33.02 -6.28 22.85
CA ALA A 7 -32.21 -7.35 22.25
C ALA A 7 -31.73 -6.95 20.83
N TYR A 8 -32.60 -6.32 20.05
CA TYR A 8 -32.27 -5.78 18.73
C TYR A 8 -31.17 -4.70 18.81
N THR A 9 -31.29 -3.72 19.72
CA THR A 9 -30.28 -2.69 19.92
C THR A 9 -28.93 -3.26 20.35
N GLN A 10 -28.92 -4.19 21.32
CA GLN A 10 -27.69 -4.80 21.80
C GLN A 10 -26.94 -5.55 20.69
N ARG A 11 -27.68 -6.30 19.85
CA ARG A 11 -27.10 -7.01 18.70
C ARG A 11 -26.55 -6.04 17.66
N SER A 12 -27.28 -4.97 17.35
CA SER A 12 -26.83 -3.94 16.39
C SER A 12 -25.57 -3.22 16.86
N VAL A 13 -25.46 -2.89 18.15
CA VAL A 13 -24.24 -2.30 18.74
C VAL A 13 -23.06 -3.27 18.66
N THR A 14 -23.29 -4.55 18.95
CA THR A 14 -22.25 -5.58 18.89
C THR A 14 -21.73 -5.77 17.46
N LEU A 15 -22.64 -5.79 16.48
CA LEU A 15 -22.30 -5.86 15.06
C LEU A 15 -21.51 -4.63 14.61
N ALA A 16 -21.96 -3.43 14.99
CA ALA A 16 -21.28 -2.19 14.66
C ALA A 16 -19.86 -2.15 15.21
N ARG A 17 -19.65 -2.58 16.47
CA ARG A 17 -18.32 -2.67 17.07
C ARG A 17 -17.40 -3.61 16.29
N ALA A 18 -17.87 -4.81 15.95
CA ALA A 18 -17.05 -5.75 15.17
C ALA A 18 -16.64 -5.18 13.79
N VAL A 19 -17.52 -4.42 13.14
CA VAL A 19 -17.21 -3.74 11.88
C VAL A 19 -16.19 -2.62 12.08
N ILE A 20 -16.37 -1.78 13.11
CA ILE A 20 -15.44 -0.71 13.48
C ILE A 20 -14.05 -1.29 13.74
N ASP A 21 -13.94 -2.32 14.59
CA ASP A 21 -12.67 -2.95 14.94
C ASP A 21 -11.97 -3.53 13.71
N GLY A 22 -12.72 -4.20 12.84
CA GLY A 22 -12.19 -4.76 11.59
C GLY A 22 -11.67 -3.67 10.65
N MET A 23 -12.44 -2.61 10.45
CA MET A 23 -12.05 -1.48 9.60
C MET A 23 -10.86 -0.71 10.19
N ALA A 24 -10.84 -0.49 11.51
CA ALA A 24 -9.75 0.19 12.19
C ALA A 24 -8.43 -0.55 11.97
N ARG A 25 -8.42 -1.87 12.12
CA ARG A 25 -7.24 -2.72 11.87
C ARG A 25 -6.78 -2.69 10.42
N LEU A 26 -7.72 -2.63 9.46
CA LEU A 26 -7.37 -2.50 8.04
C LEU A 26 -6.74 -1.13 7.75
N ILE A 27 -7.28 -0.05 8.29
CA ILE A 27 -6.72 1.30 8.14
C ILE A 27 -5.33 1.36 8.77
N GLU A 28 -5.17 0.79 9.96
CA GLU A 28 -3.90 0.76 10.66
C GLU A 28 -2.84 -0.04 9.90
N GLY A 29 -3.19 -1.20 9.36
CA GLY A 29 -2.27 -1.97 8.51
C GLY A 29 -1.83 -1.20 7.25
N GLN A 30 -2.73 -0.38 6.68
CA GLN A 30 -2.38 0.48 5.54
C GLN A 30 -1.50 1.67 5.93
N ARG A 31 -1.63 2.20 7.17
CA ARG A 31 -0.72 3.23 7.72
C ARG A 31 0.67 2.68 7.93
N GLN A 32 0.78 1.51 8.56
CA GLN A 32 2.07 0.83 8.76
C GLN A 32 2.76 0.53 7.43
N LEU A 33 2.01 0.09 6.43
CA LEU A 33 2.53 -0.05 5.07
C LEU A 33 2.97 1.30 4.49
N ALA A 34 2.22 2.37 4.71
CA ALA A 34 2.63 3.70 4.27
C ALA A 34 3.98 4.09 4.88
N ASP A 35 4.14 3.90 6.19
CA ASP A 35 5.37 4.21 6.91
C ASP A 35 6.56 3.38 6.42
N GLU A 36 6.38 2.07 6.22
CA GLU A 36 7.40 1.15 5.71
C GLU A 36 7.95 1.58 4.34
N PHE A 37 7.08 2.13 3.47
CA PHE A 37 7.44 2.58 2.13
C PHE A 37 7.63 4.10 2.02
N GLY A 38 7.63 4.84 3.14
CA GLY A 38 7.81 6.30 3.15
C GLY A 38 6.71 7.10 2.45
N LEU A 39 5.49 6.56 2.39
CA LEU A 39 4.32 7.19 1.78
C LEU A 39 3.57 8.04 2.80
N SER A 40 3.23 9.28 2.44
CA SER A 40 2.36 10.12 3.28
C SER A 40 0.94 9.55 3.36
N LEU A 41 0.26 9.77 4.49
CA LEU A 41 -1.13 9.36 4.70
C LEU A 41 -2.08 9.81 3.56
N GLY A 42 -1.96 11.06 3.10
CA GLY A 42 -2.79 11.60 2.00
C GLY A 42 -2.57 10.94 0.64
N ARG A 43 -1.46 10.22 0.44
CA ARG A 43 -1.25 9.41 -0.77
C ARG A 43 -2.00 8.08 -0.69
N VAL A 44 -2.11 7.51 0.51
CA VAL A 44 -2.82 6.24 0.78
C VAL A 44 -4.33 6.45 0.97
N PHE A 45 -4.73 7.56 1.58
CA PHE A 45 -6.11 7.92 1.91
C PHE A 45 -6.51 9.30 1.37
N PRO A 46 -6.43 9.54 0.05
CA PRO A 46 -6.66 10.87 -0.52
C PRO A 46 -8.08 11.42 -0.33
N ARG A 47 -9.07 10.58 -0.01
CA ARG A 47 -10.46 11.01 0.19
C ARG A 47 -10.86 11.04 1.66
N SER A 48 -10.11 10.35 2.50
CA SER A 48 -10.40 10.16 3.92
C SER A 48 -9.30 10.70 4.84
N VAL A 49 -8.28 11.38 4.30
CA VAL A 49 -7.15 11.92 5.08
C VAL A 49 -7.63 12.85 6.19
N ASP A 50 -8.53 13.79 5.92
CA ASP A 50 -9.00 14.76 6.91
C ASP A 50 -9.71 14.09 8.10
N LEU A 51 -10.39 12.96 7.84
CA LEU A 51 -11.06 12.18 8.89
C LEU A 51 -10.05 11.39 9.74
N LEU A 52 -8.96 10.95 9.13
CA LEU A 52 -8.00 10.03 9.74
C LEU A 52 -6.82 10.75 10.39
N GLU A 53 -6.41 11.90 9.86
CA GLU A 53 -5.24 12.63 10.31
C GLU A 53 -5.32 13.01 11.79
N GLY A 54 -4.22 12.77 12.53
CA GLY A 54 -4.13 13.08 13.96
C GLY A 54 -5.01 12.22 14.87
N ARG A 55 -5.65 11.17 14.35
CA ARG A 55 -6.62 10.34 15.08
C ARG A 55 -6.30 8.86 14.99
N SER A 56 -6.73 8.12 16.02
CA SER A 56 -6.79 6.66 15.93
C SER A 56 -7.90 6.25 14.95
N PRO A 57 -7.73 5.18 14.15
CA PRO A 57 -8.78 4.73 13.24
C PRO A 57 -10.05 4.30 13.99
N GLU A 58 -9.92 3.72 15.18
CA GLU A 58 -11.04 3.30 16.02
C GLU A 58 -11.88 4.49 16.47
N ASP A 59 -11.24 5.58 16.92
CA ASP A 59 -11.95 6.80 17.34
C ASP A 59 -12.65 7.47 16.15
N ALA A 60 -11.98 7.56 15.00
CA ALA A 60 -12.54 8.12 13.78
C ALA A 60 -13.79 7.35 13.32
N LEU A 61 -13.71 6.02 13.28
CA LEU A 61 -14.81 5.16 12.88
C LEU A 61 -15.94 5.13 13.91
N THR A 62 -15.62 5.14 15.21
CA THR A 62 -16.63 5.19 16.27
C THR A 62 -17.47 6.47 16.17
N GLU A 63 -16.83 7.62 15.97
CA GLU A 63 -17.55 8.88 15.75
C GLU A 63 -18.41 8.83 14.48
N LEU A 64 -17.86 8.28 13.41
CA LEU A 64 -18.55 8.17 12.13
C LEU A 64 -19.81 7.30 12.23
N PHE A 65 -19.72 6.14 12.87
CA PHE A 65 -20.86 5.25 13.10
C PHE A 65 -21.89 5.85 14.05
N ARG A 66 -21.47 6.63 15.05
CA ARG A 66 -22.40 7.37 15.93
C ARG A 66 -23.15 8.49 15.20
N SER A 67 -22.56 9.06 14.16
CA SER A 67 -23.17 10.10 13.33
C SER A 67 -24.28 9.56 12.41
N GLY A 68 -24.43 8.22 12.31
CA GLY A 68 -25.46 7.59 11.51
C GLY A 68 -25.36 7.96 10.02
N SER A 69 -26.50 8.22 9.39
CA SER A 69 -26.56 8.56 7.96
C SER A 69 -25.99 9.94 7.61
N ALA A 70 -25.78 10.82 8.58
CA ALA A 70 -25.34 12.20 8.33
C ALA A 70 -23.93 12.29 7.71
N ARG A 71 -23.11 11.26 7.88
CA ARG A 71 -21.71 11.20 7.38
C ARG A 71 -21.46 9.95 6.53
N VAL A 72 -22.49 9.44 5.87
CA VAL A 72 -22.37 8.23 5.04
C VAL A 72 -21.36 8.39 3.90
N ASP A 73 -21.22 9.60 3.34
CA ASP A 73 -20.28 9.88 2.25
C ASP A 73 -18.82 9.72 2.68
N GLU A 74 -18.50 10.06 3.94
CA GLU A 74 -17.16 9.85 4.50
C GLU A 74 -16.87 8.36 4.70
N LEU A 75 -17.87 7.58 5.10
CA LEU A 75 -17.73 6.12 5.18
C LEU A 75 -17.48 5.52 3.79
N GLN A 76 -18.20 6.01 2.77
CA GLN A 76 -17.96 5.62 1.38
C GLN A 76 -16.55 6.01 0.92
N ALA A 77 -16.07 7.20 1.27
CA ALA A 77 -14.72 7.65 0.95
C ALA A 77 -13.63 6.72 1.52
N ILE A 78 -13.79 6.23 2.77
CA ILE A 78 -12.88 5.23 3.36
C ILE A 78 -12.91 3.94 2.53
N PHE A 79 -14.10 3.41 2.20
CA PHE A 79 -14.21 2.20 1.38
C PHE A 79 -13.58 2.36 0.00
N GLU A 80 -13.77 3.52 -0.64
CA GLU A 80 -13.13 3.82 -1.93
C GLU A 80 -11.61 3.85 -1.83
N ASP A 81 -11.06 4.47 -0.78
CA ASP A 81 -9.62 4.50 -0.55
C ASP A 81 -9.07 3.09 -0.28
N MET A 82 -9.79 2.24 0.46
CA MET A 82 -9.42 0.84 0.69
C MET A 82 -9.47 0.00 -0.60
N ILE A 83 -10.50 0.15 -1.43
CA ILE A 83 -10.60 -0.54 -2.72
C ILE A 83 -9.44 -0.13 -3.63
N VAL A 84 -9.18 1.18 -3.74
CA VAL A 84 -8.09 1.69 -4.56
C VAL A 84 -6.74 1.23 -4.01
N HIS A 85 -6.57 1.14 -2.69
CA HIS A 85 -5.37 0.58 -2.06
C HIS A 85 -5.12 -0.86 -2.53
N GLN A 86 -6.11 -1.75 -2.43
CA GLN A 86 -5.97 -3.15 -2.85
C GLN A 86 -5.59 -3.28 -4.33
N LEU A 87 -6.21 -2.49 -5.19
CA LEU A 87 -5.89 -2.49 -6.62
C LEU A 87 -4.52 -1.88 -6.92
N ALA A 88 -4.05 -0.95 -6.10
CA ALA A 88 -2.72 -0.35 -6.22
C ALA A 88 -1.62 -1.33 -5.77
N LEU A 89 -1.86 -2.14 -4.73
CA LEU A 89 -0.95 -3.22 -4.33
C LEU A 89 -0.71 -4.20 -5.50
N VAL A 90 -1.79 -4.63 -6.17
CA VAL A 90 -1.67 -5.51 -7.34
C VAL A 90 -0.96 -4.81 -8.50
N GLY A 91 -1.26 -3.54 -8.74
CA GLY A 91 -0.61 -2.75 -9.77
C GLY A 91 0.90 -2.57 -9.55
N ALA A 92 1.33 -2.53 -8.29
CA ALA A 92 2.73 -2.37 -7.92
C ALA A 92 3.59 -3.61 -8.25
N LEU A 93 2.98 -4.80 -8.37
CA LEU A 93 3.72 -6.05 -8.66
C LEU A 93 4.46 -6.00 -10.00
N ASP A 94 3.84 -5.38 -11.02
CA ASP A 94 4.46 -5.25 -12.34
C ASP A 94 5.71 -4.36 -12.29
N ASP A 95 5.63 -3.22 -11.59
CA ASP A 95 6.78 -2.32 -11.44
C ASP A 95 7.89 -2.92 -10.56
N ILE A 96 7.56 -3.76 -9.58
CA ILE A 96 8.57 -4.55 -8.84
C ILE A 96 9.29 -5.53 -9.78
N ALA A 97 8.55 -6.22 -10.65
CA ALA A 97 9.13 -7.14 -11.63
C ALA A 97 10.01 -6.39 -12.66
N LEU A 98 9.54 -5.24 -13.14
CA LEU A 98 10.31 -4.36 -14.03
C LEU A 98 11.60 -3.84 -13.34
N ALA A 99 11.52 -3.44 -12.07
CA ALA A 99 12.70 -3.03 -11.30
C ALA A 99 13.71 -4.17 -11.16
N ALA A 100 13.24 -5.39 -10.90
CA ALA A 100 14.10 -6.57 -10.83
C ALA A 100 14.84 -6.82 -12.16
N MET A 101 14.13 -6.73 -13.28
CA MET A 101 14.74 -6.88 -14.62
C MET A 101 15.71 -5.74 -14.95
N HIS A 102 15.38 -4.51 -14.55
CA HIS A 102 16.25 -3.35 -14.74
C HIS A 102 17.58 -3.50 -14.01
N HIS A 103 17.57 -3.96 -12.75
CA HIS A 103 18.79 -4.19 -11.98
C HIS A 103 19.68 -5.32 -12.49
N LEU A 104 19.16 -6.14 -13.40
CA LEU A 104 19.89 -7.21 -14.07
C LEU A 104 20.18 -6.88 -15.55
N SER A 105 19.78 -5.69 -16.02
CA SER A 105 19.98 -5.26 -17.40
C SER A 105 21.46 -4.97 -17.70
N PRO A 106 21.91 -5.17 -18.96
CA PRO A 106 23.26 -4.79 -19.38
C PRO A 106 23.56 -3.30 -19.18
N GLU A 107 22.54 -2.45 -19.28
CA GLU A 107 22.64 -1.00 -19.11
C GLU A 107 22.99 -0.67 -17.65
N GLN A 108 22.21 -1.19 -16.69
CA GLN A 108 22.48 -0.98 -15.27
C GLN A 108 23.84 -1.55 -14.86
N LEU A 109 24.21 -2.74 -15.36
CA LEU A 109 25.52 -3.33 -15.07
C LEU A 109 26.69 -2.49 -15.62
N LYS A 110 26.48 -1.69 -16.67
CA LYS A 110 27.51 -0.75 -17.15
C LYS A 110 27.59 0.48 -16.26
N GLU A 111 26.47 0.97 -15.76
CA GLU A 111 26.42 2.10 -14.83
C GLU A 111 27.08 1.76 -13.48
N ASP A 112 26.83 0.57 -12.96
CA ASP A 112 27.42 0.10 -11.70
C ASP A 112 28.94 -0.15 -11.83
N TYR A 113 29.44 -0.34 -13.07
CA TYR A 113 30.85 -0.62 -13.38
C TYR A 113 31.38 0.19 -14.60
N PRO A 114 31.43 1.53 -14.51
CA PRO A 114 31.59 2.42 -15.68
C PRO A 114 32.99 2.41 -16.31
N ASP A 115 34.03 2.12 -15.54
CA ASP A 115 35.44 2.28 -15.97
C ASP A 115 36.02 1.07 -16.73
N ARG A 116 35.19 0.11 -17.18
CA ARG A 116 35.70 -1.18 -17.65
C ARG A 116 35.21 -1.52 -19.05
N ARG A 117 36.15 -1.68 -19.99
CA ARG A 117 35.89 -2.41 -21.25
C ARG A 117 35.45 -3.84 -20.90
N MET A 118 34.14 -4.07 -20.85
CA MET A 118 33.54 -5.36 -20.57
C MET A 118 33.60 -6.22 -21.84
N ASN A 119 34.22 -7.39 -21.73
CA ASN A 119 33.96 -8.49 -22.63
C ASN A 119 32.86 -9.40 -22.03
N ASP A 120 32.26 -10.24 -22.85
CA ASP A 120 31.09 -11.05 -22.46
C ASP A 120 31.34 -11.90 -21.21
N ALA A 121 32.54 -12.48 -21.09
CA ALA A 121 32.91 -13.29 -19.93
C ALA A 121 33.03 -12.49 -18.62
N ARG A 122 33.41 -11.20 -18.67
CA ARG A 122 33.40 -10.32 -17.50
C ARG A 122 31.99 -9.82 -17.19
N ALA A 123 31.23 -9.45 -18.21
CA ALA A 123 29.82 -9.06 -18.04
C ALA A 123 29.01 -10.17 -17.33
N TRP A 124 29.22 -11.42 -17.73
CA TRP A 124 28.60 -12.57 -17.09
C TRP A 124 29.01 -12.75 -15.62
N ARG A 125 30.26 -12.42 -15.26
CA ARG A 125 30.68 -12.47 -13.86
C ARG A 125 30.00 -11.40 -13.01
N PHE A 126 29.95 -10.16 -13.50
CA PHE A 126 29.28 -9.06 -12.78
C PHE A 126 27.78 -9.30 -12.65
N TYR A 127 27.13 -9.83 -13.69
CA TYR A 127 25.74 -10.28 -13.60
C TYR A 127 25.54 -11.27 -12.44
N LYS A 128 26.38 -12.31 -12.35
CA LYS A 128 26.28 -13.31 -11.28
C LYS A 128 26.55 -12.72 -9.90
N GLU A 129 27.52 -11.82 -9.79
CA GLU A 129 27.82 -11.12 -8.53
C GLU A 129 26.62 -10.26 -8.09
N ARG A 130 26.07 -9.44 -8.99
CA ARG A 130 24.88 -8.62 -8.71
C ARG A 130 23.66 -9.46 -8.35
N LEU A 131 23.41 -10.53 -9.09
CA LEU A 131 22.31 -11.45 -8.80
C LEU A 131 22.49 -12.09 -7.42
N ARG A 132 23.71 -12.54 -7.09
CA ARG A 132 24.02 -13.10 -5.77
C ARG A 132 23.77 -12.06 -4.68
N ASP A 133 24.24 -10.83 -4.86
CA ASP A 133 24.06 -9.77 -3.87
C ASP A 133 22.56 -9.48 -3.64
N LEU A 134 21.75 -9.42 -4.70
CA LEU A 134 20.29 -9.29 -4.58
C LEU A 134 19.62 -10.50 -3.92
N VAL A 135 20.15 -11.71 -4.08
CA VAL A 135 19.59 -12.92 -3.46
C VAL A 135 19.98 -13.02 -1.98
N GLU A 136 21.23 -12.71 -1.64
CA GLU A 136 21.79 -12.89 -0.29
C GLU A 136 21.56 -11.69 0.62
N ASN A 137 21.35 -10.49 0.07
CA ASN A 137 21.13 -9.26 0.85
C ASN A 137 19.67 -8.79 0.75
N ASP A 138 18.89 -9.14 1.76
CA ASP A 138 17.46 -8.77 1.87
C ASP A 138 17.24 -7.26 1.87
N ASN A 139 18.10 -6.49 2.54
CA ASN A 139 17.98 -5.03 2.60
C ASN A 139 18.24 -4.40 1.23
N LEU A 140 19.27 -4.85 0.52
CA LEU A 140 19.57 -4.39 -0.83
C LEU A 140 18.44 -4.73 -1.78
N ARG A 141 17.94 -5.97 -1.74
CA ARG A 141 16.80 -6.40 -2.55
C ARG A 141 15.55 -5.58 -2.24
N PHE A 142 15.30 -5.31 -0.96
CA PHE A 142 14.17 -4.48 -0.59
C PHE A 142 14.33 -3.06 -1.11
N GLN A 143 15.46 -2.40 -0.87
CA GLN A 143 15.66 -1.00 -1.28
C GLN A 143 15.65 -0.81 -2.80
N ASP A 144 16.45 -1.61 -3.51
CA ASP A 144 16.69 -1.42 -4.95
C ASP A 144 15.53 -1.94 -5.79
N VAL A 145 14.93 -3.07 -5.39
CA VAL A 145 13.91 -3.75 -6.21
C VAL A 145 12.51 -3.54 -5.66
N VAL A 146 12.26 -3.98 -4.42
CA VAL A 146 10.90 -4.04 -3.88
C VAL A 146 10.36 -2.65 -3.59
N GLY A 147 11.05 -1.86 -2.78
CA GLY A 147 10.66 -0.50 -2.38
C GLY A 147 10.54 0.43 -3.58
N ALA A 148 11.60 0.50 -4.40
CA ALA A 148 11.60 1.37 -5.58
C ALA A 148 10.48 1.02 -6.58
N GLY A 149 10.34 -0.27 -6.92
CA GLY A 149 9.28 -0.74 -7.80
C GLY A 149 7.90 -0.55 -7.19
N PHE A 150 7.74 -0.87 -5.90
CA PHE A 150 6.47 -0.77 -5.20
C PHE A 150 5.96 0.66 -5.17
N VAL A 151 6.76 1.62 -4.70
CA VAL A 151 6.33 3.03 -4.56
C VAL A 151 5.91 3.59 -5.91
N LYS A 152 6.72 3.37 -6.94
CA LYS A 152 6.44 3.82 -8.31
C LYS A 152 5.11 3.24 -8.81
N GLY A 153 4.96 1.92 -8.78
CA GLY A 153 3.77 1.25 -9.31
C GLY A 153 2.52 1.50 -8.50
N TYR A 154 2.65 1.56 -7.17
CA TYR A 154 1.56 1.89 -6.27
C TYR A 154 1.00 3.28 -6.57
N LEU A 155 1.87 4.31 -6.66
CA LEU A 155 1.45 5.68 -6.94
C LEU A 155 0.85 5.82 -8.34
N HIS A 156 1.49 5.23 -9.36
CA HIS A 156 0.97 5.24 -10.72
C HIS A 156 -0.42 4.60 -10.81
N ALA A 157 -0.58 3.44 -10.15
CA ALA A 157 -1.84 2.72 -10.09
C ALA A 157 -2.96 3.54 -9.42
N ARG A 158 -2.64 4.31 -8.38
CA ARG A 158 -3.61 5.20 -7.73
C ARG A 158 -3.98 6.40 -8.60
N GLU A 159 -2.99 7.05 -9.22
CA GLU A 159 -3.20 8.23 -10.07
C GLU A 159 -4.07 7.89 -11.30
N LYS A 160 -3.78 6.78 -11.99
CA LYS A 160 -4.59 6.29 -13.11
C LYS A 160 -6.06 6.08 -12.75
N ARG A 161 -6.35 5.74 -11.49
CA ARG A 161 -7.71 5.49 -10.99
C ARG A 161 -8.39 6.75 -10.46
N LYS A 162 -7.64 7.79 -10.08
CA LYS A 162 -8.21 9.12 -9.82
C LYS A 162 -8.80 9.75 -11.09
N LEU A 163 -8.19 9.48 -12.25
CA LEU A 163 -8.60 10.03 -13.56
C LEU A 163 -9.78 9.31 -14.22
N LYS A 164 -10.29 8.21 -13.62
CA LYS A 164 -11.41 7.42 -14.16
C LYS A 164 -12.76 7.72 -13.49
N LYS A 165 -12.83 8.78 -12.69
CA LYS A 165 -14.06 9.37 -12.16
C LYS A 165 -14.30 10.70 -12.85
#